data_AF-A0A7J7HMW8-F1
#
_entry.id   AF-A0A7J7HMW8-F1
#
_cell.length_a   1.000
_cell.length_b   1.000
_cell.length_c   1.000
_cell.angle_alpha   90.00
_cell.angle_beta   90.00
_cell.angle_gamma   90.00
#
_symmetry.space_group_name_H-M   'P 1'
#
loop_
_entity.id
_entity.type
_entity.pdbx_description
1 polymer ?
#
loop_
_entity_poly.entity_id
_entity_poly.type
_entity_poly.pdbx_seq_one_letter_code
_entity_poly.pdbx_strand_id
1 'polypeptide(L)'
;MKANNGVMMEKENDAESTGILKQYQGTKFSPLKLIIMSASYDAQIFSEYFGSAKAVHVQGRQFPVDILYTYHPEIDCIDVALITIFQIHLEEGPSDILVFLTGQEEIEYVEKLVQESLRQFLGDNQKLKVLPIFSSLPSEKQIQVFMPPLTGFRKVILATNIVETSVTIPGIKYVIDPGLVKARTYCARIGMKSLIFVPTSKAQALRRSGRVGRERPGKCFCLYPEIEFEKLRDSTIPEITRCNLSNIILQLKALGVDDFFGFDFMEKPSRDAVIKSLEILVLLDAIAEEYKLSNPVGHQMARLPLKPIHSKALILASQFNCLEKMLVTVAMLSVESIFYAPHEKLEEICIHD
;
A
#
# COMPACT_ATOMS: atom_id res chain seq x y z
N MET A 1 -31.55 41.33 -38.13
CA MET A 1 -32.65 40.94 -37.22
C MET A 1 -32.38 39.52 -36.74
N LYS A 2 -32.45 39.31 -35.43
CA LYS A 2 -31.81 38.21 -34.68
C LYS A 2 -32.29 36.81 -35.10
N ALA A 3 -31.32 35.92 -35.33
CA ALA A 3 -31.50 34.47 -35.32
C ALA A 3 -31.53 33.97 -33.87
N ASN A 4 -32.43 33.05 -33.58
CA ASN A 4 -32.72 32.51 -32.27
C ASN A 4 -32.09 31.10 -32.17
N ASN A 5 -30.87 31.00 -31.63
CA ASN A 5 -30.23 29.73 -31.29
C ASN A 5 -30.24 29.55 -29.77
N GLY A 6 -31.31 28.95 -29.26
CA GLY A 6 -31.44 28.50 -27.88
C GLY A 6 -31.02 27.04 -27.75
N VAL A 7 -29.85 26.86 -27.14
CA VAL A 7 -29.26 25.67 -26.51
C VAL A 7 -30.23 24.50 -26.26
N MET A 8 -30.15 23.47 -27.12
CA MET A 8 -30.53 22.09 -26.84
C MET A 8 -29.26 21.32 -26.46
N MET A 9 -28.82 21.35 -25.20
CA MET A 9 -27.76 20.46 -24.69
C MET A 9 -27.84 20.31 -23.16
N GLU A 10 -29.02 19.95 -22.63
CA GLU A 10 -29.15 19.55 -21.21
C GLU A 10 -30.14 18.38 -20.99
N LYS A 11 -30.80 17.86 -22.03
CA LYS A 11 -31.87 16.84 -21.87
C LYS A 11 -31.50 15.39 -22.22
N GLU A 12 -30.35 15.12 -22.82
CA GLU A 12 -30.03 13.76 -23.30
C GLU A 12 -29.45 12.83 -22.23
N ASN A 13 -28.66 13.33 -21.27
CA ASN A 13 -28.04 12.47 -20.24
C ASN A 13 -28.98 12.04 -19.09
N ASP A 14 -29.97 12.87 -18.76
CA ASP A 14 -31.00 12.50 -17.77
C ASP A 14 -32.04 11.52 -18.36
N ALA A 15 -32.24 11.52 -19.68
CA ALA A 15 -33.18 10.63 -20.36
C ALA A 15 -32.67 9.17 -20.44
N GLU A 16 -31.37 8.96 -20.65
CA GLU A 16 -30.79 7.60 -20.67
C GLU A 16 -30.76 6.97 -19.27
N SER A 17 -30.38 7.72 -18.24
CA SER A 17 -30.32 7.22 -16.86
C SER A 17 -31.72 6.98 -16.26
N THR A 18 -32.70 7.83 -16.57
CA THR A 18 -34.11 7.58 -16.20
C THR A 18 -34.76 6.47 -17.02
N GLY A 19 -34.34 6.28 -18.27
CA GLY A 19 -34.79 5.17 -19.14
C GLY A 19 -34.37 3.80 -18.62
N ILE A 20 -33.12 3.68 -18.16
CA ILE A 20 -32.59 2.46 -17.51
C ILE A 20 -33.36 2.18 -16.22
N LEU A 21 -33.55 3.18 -15.35
CA LEU A 21 -34.28 2.99 -14.09
C LEU A 21 -35.77 2.69 -14.28
N LYS A 22 -36.42 3.26 -15.31
CA LYS A 22 -37.80 2.88 -15.71
C LYS A 22 -37.89 1.45 -16.22
N GLN A 23 -36.87 0.96 -16.93
CA GLN A 23 -36.80 -0.42 -17.42
C GLN A 23 -36.72 -1.45 -16.28
N TYR A 24 -36.24 -1.05 -15.10
CA TYR A 24 -36.12 -1.92 -13.94
C TYR A 24 -37.16 -1.65 -12.83
N GLN A 25 -38.14 -0.77 -13.05
CA GLN A 25 -39.27 -0.58 -12.14
C GLN A 25 -40.10 -1.88 -12.07
N GLY A 26 -39.97 -2.60 -10.96
CA GLY A 26 -40.70 -3.85 -10.70
C GLY A 26 -39.86 -5.12 -10.82
N THR A 27 -38.61 -5.04 -11.28
CA THR A 27 -37.69 -6.19 -11.27
C THR A 27 -37.14 -6.40 -9.86
N LYS A 28 -37.47 -7.54 -9.25
CA LYS A 28 -36.75 -8.03 -8.07
C LYS A 28 -35.34 -8.42 -8.50
N PHE A 29 -34.37 -7.57 -8.20
CA PHE A 29 -32.97 -7.97 -8.27
C PHE A 29 -32.73 -9.12 -7.29
N SER A 30 -31.93 -10.11 -7.69
CA SER A 30 -31.40 -11.08 -6.74
C SER A 30 -30.70 -10.34 -5.61
N PRO A 31 -30.84 -10.76 -4.34
CA PRO A 31 -30.20 -10.08 -3.24
C PRO A 31 -28.69 -10.03 -3.45
N LEU A 32 -28.09 -8.86 -3.21
CA LEU A 32 -26.64 -8.67 -3.24
C LEU A 32 -25.99 -9.65 -2.25
N LYS A 33 -24.98 -10.39 -2.71
CA LYS A 33 -24.19 -11.28 -1.85
C LYS A 33 -22.82 -10.65 -1.60
N LEU A 34 -22.41 -10.58 -0.34
CA LEU A 34 -21.10 -10.10 0.08
C LEU A 34 -20.20 -11.29 0.44
N ILE A 35 -19.02 -11.38 -0.19
CA ILE A 35 -17.98 -12.35 0.15
C ILE A 35 -16.74 -11.57 0.56
N ILE A 36 -16.28 -11.77 1.79
CA ILE A 36 -15.07 -11.13 2.32
C ILE A 36 -13.97 -12.17 2.34
N MET A 37 -12.87 -11.88 1.64
CA MET A 37 -11.67 -12.72 1.63
C MET A 37 -10.59 -12.02 2.46
N SER A 38 -10.08 -12.72 3.49
CA SER A 38 -8.95 -12.25 4.29
C SER A 38 -7.84 -13.29 4.27
N ALA A 39 -6.59 -12.82 4.21
CA ALA A 39 -5.39 -13.64 4.33
C ALA A 39 -4.91 -13.77 5.78
N SER A 40 -5.48 -12.99 6.72
CA SER A 40 -5.16 -13.10 8.14
C SER A 40 -6.04 -14.15 8.82
N TYR A 41 -5.55 -14.68 9.93
CA TYR A 41 -6.21 -15.73 10.71
C TYR A 41 -7.51 -15.27 11.40
N ASP A 42 -7.75 -13.95 11.48
CA ASP A 42 -8.88 -13.40 12.22
C ASP A 42 -10.15 -13.24 11.36
N ALA A 43 -10.67 -14.36 10.88
CA ALA A 43 -11.98 -14.40 10.24
C ALA A 43 -13.12 -14.17 11.26
N GLN A 44 -12.82 -14.26 12.55
CA GLN A 44 -13.79 -14.15 13.63
C GLN A 44 -14.26 -12.71 13.81
N ILE A 45 -13.35 -11.72 13.81
CA ILE A 45 -13.73 -10.29 13.84
C ILE A 45 -14.73 -9.96 12.72
N PHE A 46 -14.47 -10.42 11.50
CA PHE A 46 -15.38 -10.20 10.37
C PHE A 46 -16.71 -10.93 10.57
N SER A 47 -16.68 -12.19 11.01
CA SER A 47 -17.89 -12.95 11.31
C SER A 47 -18.76 -12.22 12.32
N GLU A 48 -18.20 -11.83 13.46
CA GLU A 48 -18.91 -11.13 14.54
C GLU A 48 -19.48 -9.78 14.07
N TYR A 49 -18.67 -8.98 13.37
CA TYR A 49 -19.09 -7.69 12.84
C TYR A 49 -20.24 -7.80 11.82
N PHE A 50 -20.19 -8.80 10.94
CA PHE A 50 -21.22 -9.04 9.93
C PHE A 50 -22.34 -9.99 10.41
N GLY A 51 -22.70 -9.91 11.70
CA GLY A 51 -23.87 -10.62 12.25
C GLY A 51 -23.68 -12.13 12.35
N SER A 52 -22.51 -12.57 12.81
CA SER A 52 -22.10 -13.98 12.88
C SER A 52 -22.12 -14.68 11.50
N ALA A 53 -21.65 -13.97 10.47
CA ALA A 53 -21.55 -14.52 9.13
C ALA A 53 -20.65 -15.77 9.10
N LYS A 54 -21.03 -16.77 8.29
CA LYS A 54 -20.27 -18.03 8.21
C LYS A 54 -18.83 -17.79 7.75
N ALA A 55 -17.87 -17.99 8.65
CA ALA A 55 -16.46 -18.05 8.32
C ALA A 55 -16.11 -19.41 7.68
N VAL A 56 -15.41 -19.39 6.55
CA VAL A 56 -14.88 -20.60 5.89
C VAL A 56 -13.37 -20.47 5.84
N HIS A 57 -12.67 -21.38 6.51
CA HIS A 57 -11.22 -21.45 6.48
C HIS A 57 -10.76 -22.38 5.36
N VAL A 58 -10.02 -21.84 4.38
CA VAL A 58 -9.39 -22.63 3.33
C VAL A 58 -7.95 -22.91 3.77
N GLN A 59 -7.68 -24.14 4.22
CA GLN A 59 -6.31 -24.54 4.55
C GLN A 59 -5.44 -24.48 3.30
N GLY A 60 -4.41 -23.64 3.33
CA GLY A 60 -3.36 -23.66 2.32
C GLY A 60 -2.55 -24.96 2.42
N ARG A 61 -2.14 -25.51 1.28
CA ARG A 61 -1.11 -26.57 1.25
C ARG A 61 0.25 -25.90 1.39
N GLN A 62 0.72 -25.74 2.63
CA GLN A 62 2.06 -25.25 2.91
C GLN A 62 2.96 -26.41 3.34
N PHE A 63 4.15 -26.47 2.77
CA PHE A 63 5.26 -27.27 3.23
C PHE A 63 5.85 -26.65 4.51
N PRO A 64 6.54 -27.44 5.36
CA PRO A 64 7.13 -26.92 6.59
C PRO A 64 8.12 -25.78 6.32
N VAL A 65 8.10 -24.79 7.21
CA VAL A 65 9.00 -23.63 7.21
C VAL A 65 9.77 -23.61 8.53
N ASP A 66 11.09 -23.73 8.45
CA ASP A 66 11.95 -23.55 9.62
C ASP A 66 12.17 -22.07 9.86
N ILE A 67 11.85 -21.58 11.06
CA ILE A 67 12.07 -20.18 11.44
C ILE A 67 13.30 -20.13 12.34
N LEU A 68 14.31 -19.38 11.91
CA LEU A 68 15.57 -19.19 12.62
C LEU A 68 15.66 -17.73 13.07
N TYR A 69 16.01 -17.52 14.33
CA TYR A 69 16.18 -16.20 14.93
C TYR A 69 17.66 -15.95 15.24
N THR A 70 18.10 -14.70 15.20
CA THR A 70 19.42 -14.33 15.72
C THR A 70 19.45 -14.49 17.23
N TYR A 71 20.63 -14.76 17.78
CA TYR A 71 20.75 -14.95 19.24
C TYR A 71 20.76 -13.61 20.00
N HIS A 72 21.30 -12.55 19.40
CA HIS A 72 21.33 -11.20 19.98
C HIS A 72 20.63 -10.19 19.05
N PRO A 73 20.15 -9.04 19.59
CA PRO A 73 19.67 -7.94 18.78
C PRO A 73 20.81 -7.39 17.91
N GLU A 74 20.54 -7.24 16.62
CA GLU A 74 21.50 -6.71 15.67
C GLU A 74 21.28 -5.21 15.49
N ILE A 75 22.36 -4.42 15.62
CA ILE A 75 22.29 -2.95 15.52
C ILE A 75 22.15 -2.52 14.06
N ASP A 76 22.85 -3.22 13.15
CA ASP A 76 22.82 -2.93 11.72
C ASP A 76 22.15 -4.07 10.95
N CYS A 77 20.89 -3.84 10.56
CA CYS A 77 20.12 -4.82 9.82
C CYS A 77 20.63 -5.05 8.39
N ILE A 78 21.32 -4.07 7.79
CA ILE A 78 21.82 -4.15 6.42
C ILE A 78 23.04 -5.07 6.37
N ASP A 79 24.00 -4.86 7.27
CA ASP A 79 25.21 -5.68 7.35
C ASP A 79 24.88 -7.14 7.65
N VAL A 80 23.97 -7.38 8.59
CA VAL A 80 23.54 -8.73 8.94
C VAL A 80 22.75 -9.39 7.81
N ALA A 81 21.92 -8.63 7.09
CA ALA A 81 21.26 -9.15 5.89
C ALA A 81 22.28 -9.56 4.83
N LEU A 82 23.31 -8.75 4.58
CA LEU A 82 24.39 -9.05 3.65
C LEU A 82 25.13 -10.33 4.03
N ILE A 83 25.55 -10.44 5.30
CA ILE A 83 26.21 -11.65 5.83
C ILE A 83 25.31 -12.88 5.64
N THR A 84 24.03 -12.76 5.97
CA THR A 84 23.05 -13.85 5.86
C THR A 84 22.83 -14.28 4.41
N ILE A 85 22.79 -13.34 3.44
CA ILE A 85 22.72 -13.65 2.01
C ILE A 85 23.90 -14.55 1.60
N PHE A 86 25.12 -14.19 1.99
CA PHE A 86 26.32 -14.94 1.63
C PHE A 86 26.44 -16.28 2.38
N GLN A 87 26.05 -16.34 3.65
CA GLN A 87 25.98 -17.61 4.40
C GLN A 87 25.02 -18.59 3.71
N ILE A 88 23.80 -18.15 3.40
CA ILE A 88 22.83 -18.96 2.66
C ILE A 88 23.40 -19.34 1.29
N HIS A 89 24.09 -18.42 0.61
CA HIS A 89 24.68 -18.69 -0.69
C HIS A 89 25.73 -19.82 -0.66
N LEU A 90 26.57 -19.84 0.36
CA LEU A 90 27.70 -20.77 0.49
C LEU A 90 27.31 -22.10 1.12
N GLU A 91 26.42 -22.10 2.11
CA GLU A 91 26.14 -23.26 2.97
C GLU A 91 24.82 -23.96 2.63
N GLU A 92 23.83 -23.23 2.12
CA GLU A 92 22.51 -23.80 1.81
C GLU A 92 22.41 -24.28 0.35
N GLY A 93 21.63 -25.35 0.14
CA GLY A 93 21.40 -25.92 -1.19
C GLY A 93 20.73 -24.95 -2.18
N PRO A 94 20.72 -25.28 -3.49
CA PRO A 94 20.28 -24.37 -4.55
C PRO A 94 18.80 -23.98 -4.41
N SER A 95 18.53 -22.68 -4.31
CA SER A 95 17.21 -22.06 -4.48
C SER A 95 17.33 -20.54 -4.32
N ASP A 96 16.27 -19.81 -4.68
CA ASP A 96 16.25 -18.35 -4.60
C ASP A 96 16.04 -17.84 -3.17
N ILE A 97 16.59 -16.64 -2.94
CA ILE A 97 16.56 -15.90 -1.67
C ILE A 97 15.64 -14.68 -1.84
N LEU A 98 14.76 -14.44 -0.88
CA LEU A 98 13.98 -13.22 -0.76
C LEU A 98 14.40 -12.46 0.49
N VAL A 99 14.78 -11.19 0.33
CA VAL A 99 15.23 -10.31 1.41
C VAL A 99 14.23 -9.17 1.54
N PHE A 100 13.66 -9.00 2.72
CA PHE A 100 12.82 -7.84 3.03
C PHE A 100 13.67 -6.65 3.45
N LEU A 101 13.46 -5.51 2.81
CA LEU A 101 14.09 -4.22 3.13
C LEU A 101 13.00 -3.13 3.20
N THR A 102 13.33 -1.96 3.73
CA THR A 102 12.29 -0.97 4.06
C THR A 102 11.99 0.02 2.94
N GLY A 103 12.89 0.19 1.97
CA GLY A 103 12.72 1.15 0.88
C GLY A 103 13.76 1.06 -0.24
N GLN A 104 13.60 1.92 -1.25
CA GLN A 104 14.45 1.97 -2.44
C GLN A 104 15.93 2.20 -2.09
N GLU A 105 16.23 3.19 -1.25
CA GLU A 105 17.61 3.54 -0.87
C GLU A 105 18.38 2.36 -0.26
N GLU A 106 17.76 1.63 0.67
CA GLU A 106 18.35 0.41 1.27
C GLU A 106 18.51 -0.70 0.24
N ILE A 107 17.53 -0.89 -0.65
CA ILE A 107 17.58 -1.91 -1.69
C ILE A 107 18.76 -1.65 -2.64
N GLU A 108 18.91 -0.41 -3.12
CA GLU A 108 19.99 -0.03 -4.04
C GLU A 108 21.36 -0.12 -3.34
N TYR A 109 21.42 0.25 -2.06
CA TYR A 109 22.65 0.10 -1.26
C TYR A 109 23.06 -1.36 -1.06
N VAL A 110 22.13 -2.23 -0.65
CA VAL A 110 22.38 -3.68 -0.52
C VAL A 110 22.72 -4.31 -1.87
N GLU A 111 22.04 -3.92 -2.95
CA GLU A 111 22.36 -4.40 -4.29
C GLU A 111 23.82 -4.10 -4.66
N LYS A 112 24.26 -2.86 -4.44
CA LYS A 112 25.64 -2.45 -4.66
C LYS A 112 26.63 -3.27 -3.83
N LEU A 113 26.38 -3.42 -2.52
CA LEU A 113 27.25 -4.19 -1.63
C LEU A 113 27.35 -5.66 -2.06
N VAL A 114 26.24 -6.31 -2.39
CA VAL A 114 26.25 -7.70 -2.89
C VAL A 114 27.07 -7.80 -4.18
N GLN A 115 26.92 -6.86 -5.12
CA GLN A 115 27.68 -6.86 -6.37
C GLN A 115 29.18 -6.63 -6.15
N GLU A 116 29.56 -5.77 -5.21
CA GLU A 116 30.96 -5.52 -4.84
C GLU A 116 31.59 -6.74 -4.18
N SER A 117 30.90 -7.36 -3.23
CA SER A 117 31.36 -8.60 -2.58
C SER A 117 31.49 -9.75 -3.59
N LEU A 118 30.58 -9.87 -4.56
CA LEU A 118 30.66 -10.90 -5.62
C LEU A 118 31.91 -10.80 -6.48
N ARG A 119 32.46 -9.59 -6.69
CA ARG A 119 33.72 -9.42 -7.45
C ARG A 119 34.93 -10.01 -6.71
N GLN A 120 34.85 -10.14 -5.40
CA GLN A 120 35.92 -10.69 -4.56
C GLN A 120 35.85 -12.22 -4.45
N PHE A 121 34.69 -12.82 -4.75
CA PHE A 121 34.53 -14.28 -4.79
C PHE A 121 35.17 -14.86 -6.05
N LEU A 122 36.36 -15.45 -5.88
CA LEU A 122 37.08 -16.23 -6.90
C LEU A 122 36.75 -17.71 -6.71
N GLY A 123 35.62 -18.19 -7.24
CA GLY A 123 35.25 -19.60 -7.15
C GLY A 123 34.22 -20.03 -8.19
N ASP A 124 34.27 -21.30 -8.61
CA ASP A 124 33.41 -21.92 -9.63
C ASP A 124 32.00 -22.29 -9.09
N ASN A 125 31.59 -21.65 -7.99
CA ASN A 125 30.32 -21.89 -7.32
C ASN A 125 29.14 -21.28 -8.11
N GLN A 126 27.92 -21.64 -7.71
CA GLN A 126 26.67 -21.05 -8.21
C GLN A 126 26.82 -19.51 -8.23
N LYS A 127 26.44 -18.84 -9.31
CA LYS A 127 26.54 -17.37 -9.42
C LYS A 127 25.31 -16.72 -8.79
N LEU A 128 25.43 -15.52 -8.22
CA LEU A 128 24.28 -14.75 -7.75
C LEU A 128 23.77 -13.77 -8.82
N LYS A 129 22.46 -13.66 -8.94
CA LYS A 129 21.79 -12.57 -9.69
C LYS A 129 20.89 -11.81 -8.73
N VAL A 130 21.26 -10.56 -8.44
CA VAL A 130 20.45 -9.65 -7.61
C VAL A 130 19.36 -9.01 -8.46
N LEU A 131 18.15 -8.92 -7.92
CA LEU A 131 17.00 -8.25 -8.56
C LEU A 131 16.20 -7.44 -7.53
N PRO A 132 16.06 -6.11 -7.70
CA PRO A 132 15.25 -5.28 -6.81
C PRO A 132 13.76 -5.32 -7.16
N ILE A 133 12.88 -5.11 -6.18
CA ILE A 133 11.45 -4.87 -6.38
C ILE A 133 10.86 -3.93 -5.31
N PHE A 134 10.33 -2.79 -5.76
CA PHE A 134 9.67 -1.77 -4.94
C PHE A 134 8.66 -0.97 -5.78
N SER A 135 7.81 -0.16 -5.16
CA SER A 135 6.63 0.43 -5.81
C SER A 135 6.93 1.32 -7.01
N SER A 136 7.98 2.15 -6.94
CA SER A 136 8.39 3.07 -8.01
C SER A 136 9.21 2.41 -9.13
N LEU A 137 9.51 1.12 -9.04
CA LEU A 137 10.30 0.42 -10.05
C LEU A 137 9.50 0.25 -11.35
N PRO A 138 10.05 0.51 -12.55
CA PRO A 138 9.35 0.28 -13.82
C PRO A 138 8.87 -1.16 -14.00
N SER A 139 7.72 -1.32 -14.66
CA SER A 139 7.05 -2.62 -14.81
C SER A 139 7.91 -3.66 -15.51
N GLU A 140 8.70 -3.25 -16.51
CA GLU A 140 9.61 -4.13 -17.25
C GLU A 140 10.70 -4.73 -16.36
N LYS A 141 11.15 -3.99 -15.34
CA LYS A 141 12.10 -4.48 -14.33
C LYS A 141 11.41 -5.34 -13.28
N GLN A 142 10.21 -4.95 -12.83
CA GLN A 142 9.43 -5.75 -11.87
C GLN A 142 9.15 -7.17 -12.40
N ILE A 143 8.84 -7.32 -13.70
CA ILE A 143 8.56 -8.63 -14.31
C ILE A 143 9.76 -9.60 -14.21
N GLN A 144 10.99 -9.10 -14.14
CA GLN A 144 12.19 -9.94 -14.11
C GLN A 144 12.25 -10.82 -12.85
N VAL A 145 11.66 -10.40 -11.73
CA VAL A 145 11.68 -11.20 -10.49
C VAL A 145 10.91 -12.52 -10.64
N PHE A 146 9.97 -12.60 -11.58
CA PHE A 146 9.16 -13.80 -11.83
C PHE A 146 9.82 -14.78 -12.79
N MET A 147 10.83 -14.33 -13.53
CA MET A 147 11.55 -15.19 -14.46
C MET A 147 12.39 -16.22 -13.68
N PRO A 148 12.53 -17.45 -14.20
CA PRO A 148 13.43 -18.43 -13.62
C PRO A 148 14.89 -17.95 -13.74
N PRO A 149 15.78 -18.27 -12.78
CA PRO A 149 17.19 -17.96 -12.91
C PRO A 149 17.82 -18.75 -14.06
N LEU A 150 18.87 -18.17 -14.67
CA LEU A 150 19.71 -18.89 -15.64
C LEU A 150 20.38 -20.10 -14.97
N THR A 151 20.68 -21.13 -15.75
CA THR A 151 21.38 -22.33 -15.25
C THR A 151 22.69 -21.94 -14.56
N GLY A 152 22.90 -22.45 -13.34
CA GLY A 152 24.06 -22.12 -12.53
C GLY A 152 23.97 -20.79 -11.77
N PHE A 153 22.84 -20.07 -11.86
CA PHE A 153 22.58 -18.88 -11.05
C PHE A 153 21.59 -19.15 -9.91
N ARG A 154 21.70 -18.38 -8.84
CA ARG A 154 20.74 -18.21 -7.75
C ARG A 154 20.23 -16.78 -7.78
N LYS A 155 18.92 -16.58 -7.71
CA LYS A 155 18.32 -15.25 -7.66
C LYS A 155 18.26 -14.76 -6.21
N VAL A 156 18.68 -13.52 -5.98
CA VAL A 156 18.51 -12.80 -4.71
C VAL A 156 17.58 -11.62 -4.95
N ILE A 157 16.39 -11.69 -4.39
CA ILE A 157 15.35 -10.68 -4.58
C ILE A 157 15.38 -9.74 -3.38
N LEU A 158 15.62 -8.45 -3.64
CA LEU A 158 15.61 -7.41 -2.62
C LEU A 158 14.28 -6.65 -2.71
N ALA A 159 13.43 -6.76 -1.70
CA ALA A 159 12.03 -6.37 -1.80
C ALA A 159 11.55 -5.52 -0.64
N THR A 160 10.68 -4.55 -0.93
CA THR A 160 9.83 -3.95 0.12
C THR A 160 8.64 -4.85 0.44
N ASN A 161 7.73 -4.39 1.31
CA ASN A 161 6.51 -5.11 1.65
C ASN A 161 5.52 -5.29 0.47
N ILE A 162 5.83 -4.83 -0.75
CA ILE A 162 5.04 -5.13 -1.96
C ILE A 162 4.89 -6.63 -2.22
N VAL A 163 5.89 -7.42 -1.86
CA VAL A 163 5.85 -8.89 -1.99
C VAL A 163 5.20 -9.58 -0.79
N GLU A 164 4.81 -8.85 0.26
CA GLU A 164 4.30 -9.41 1.53
C GLU A 164 2.89 -10.01 1.41
N THR A 165 2.04 -9.49 0.52
CA THR A 165 0.64 -9.95 0.33
C THR A 165 0.32 -10.27 -1.13
N SER A 166 0.60 -9.36 -2.05
CA SER A 166 -0.07 -9.33 -3.36
C SER A 166 0.58 -10.16 -4.47
N VAL A 167 1.76 -10.75 -4.26
CA VAL A 167 2.57 -11.32 -5.35
C VAL A 167 3.20 -12.66 -4.96
N THR A 168 3.08 -13.71 -5.78
CA THR A 168 3.81 -14.97 -5.58
C THR A 168 4.99 -15.03 -6.53
N ILE A 169 6.20 -15.17 -5.99
CA ILE A 169 7.42 -15.32 -6.78
C ILE A 169 7.86 -16.79 -6.69
N PRO A 170 7.95 -17.52 -7.82
CA PRO A 170 8.34 -18.92 -7.81
C PRO A 170 9.82 -19.10 -7.44
N GLY A 171 10.18 -20.28 -6.91
CA GLY A 171 11.58 -20.63 -6.66
C GLY A 171 12.17 -20.18 -5.32
N ILE A 172 11.45 -19.39 -4.52
CA ILE A 172 11.92 -18.94 -3.20
C ILE A 172 11.90 -20.10 -2.20
N LYS A 173 13.05 -20.36 -1.57
CA LYS A 173 13.18 -21.31 -0.44
C LYS A 173 13.76 -20.67 0.81
N TYR A 174 14.42 -19.53 0.66
CA TYR A 174 15.03 -18.80 1.77
C TYR A 174 14.45 -17.40 1.84
N VAL A 175 13.97 -17.01 3.02
CA VAL A 175 13.54 -15.64 3.34
C VAL A 175 14.47 -15.06 4.38
N ILE A 176 14.85 -13.80 4.23
CA ILE A 176 15.56 -13.01 5.24
C ILE A 176 14.63 -11.87 5.65
N ASP A 177 14.27 -11.81 6.94
CA ASP A 177 13.35 -10.83 7.49
C ASP A 177 14.01 -10.02 8.61
N PRO A 178 14.32 -8.73 8.37
CA PRO A 178 14.80 -7.83 9.41
C PRO A 178 13.76 -7.43 10.46
N GLY A 179 12.47 -7.73 10.25
CA GLY A 179 11.41 -7.37 11.21
C GLY A 179 11.02 -5.89 11.19
N LEU A 180 11.40 -5.15 10.14
CA LEU A 180 11.09 -3.72 9.97
C LEU A 180 10.23 -3.44 8.74
N VAL A 181 9.46 -2.37 8.80
CA VAL A 181 8.69 -1.83 7.67
C VAL A 181 8.58 -0.32 7.76
N LYS A 182 8.58 0.35 6.60
CA LYS A 182 8.28 1.78 6.52
C LYS A 182 6.76 1.98 6.53
N ALA A 183 6.22 2.59 7.58
CA ALA A 183 4.78 2.78 7.74
C ALA A 183 4.40 4.26 7.73
N ARG A 184 3.30 4.57 7.03
CA ARG A 184 2.67 5.89 7.11
C ARG A 184 2.02 6.05 8.47
N THR A 185 2.36 7.15 9.14
CA THR A 185 1.74 7.60 10.40
C THR A 185 1.16 8.99 10.22
N TYR A 186 0.15 9.30 11.02
CA TYR A 186 -0.54 10.59 10.98
C TYR A 186 -0.67 11.16 12.38
N CYS A 187 -0.18 12.38 12.57
CA CYS A 187 -0.39 13.13 13.80
C CYS A 187 -1.58 14.07 13.63
N ALA A 188 -2.75 13.70 14.17
CA ALA A 188 -3.96 14.50 14.05
C ALA A 188 -3.82 15.91 14.66
N ARG A 189 -3.04 16.05 15.74
CA ARG A 189 -2.81 17.35 16.40
C ARG A 189 -2.10 18.35 15.49
N ILE A 190 -1.11 17.90 14.72
CA ILE A 190 -0.29 18.75 13.85
C ILE A 190 -0.84 18.73 12.40
N GLY A 191 -1.67 17.75 12.05
CA GLY A 191 -2.21 17.58 10.70
C GLY A 191 -1.19 17.02 9.70
N MET A 192 -0.06 16.49 10.17
CA MET A 192 1.04 16.01 9.33
C MET A 192 1.06 14.49 9.21
N LYS A 193 1.34 14.02 7.99
CA LYS A 193 1.68 12.64 7.68
C LYS A 193 3.19 12.50 7.66
N SER A 194 3.71 11.48 8.30
CA SER A 194 5.13 11.12 8.20
C SER A 194 5.26 9.65 7.82
N LEU A 195 6.44 9.30 7.33
CA LEU A 195 6.79 7.96 6.93
C LEU A 195 7.96 7.54 7.82
N ILE A 196 7.72 6.65 8.77
CA ILE A 196 8.70 6.26 9.78
C ILE A 196 8.95 4.75 9.73
N PHE A 197 10.12 4.33 10.21
CA PHE A 197 10.42 2.92 10.41
C PHE A 197 9.71 2.44 11.67
N VAL A 198 9.03 1.29 11.56
CA VAL A 198 8.39 0.62 12.69
C VAL A 198 8.66 -0.88 12.61
N PRO A 199 8.69 -1.58 13.77
CA PRO A 199 8.65 -3.03 13.79
C PRO A 199 7.42 -3.58 13.06
N THR A 200 7.59 -4.71 12.39
CA THR A 200 6.47 -5.47 11.82
C THR A 200 5.56 -6.02 12.91
N SER A 201 4.29 -6.26 12.60
CA SER A 201 3.43 -7.10 13.45
C SER A 201 3.77 -8.59 13.31
N LYS A 202 3.36 -9.42 14.27
CA LYS A 202 3.44 -10.90 14.18
C LYS A 202 2.75 -11.39 12.91
N ALA A 203 1.57 -10.87 12.58
CA ALA A 203 0.87 -11.20 11.34
C ALA A 203 1.69 -10.87 10.08
N GLN A 204 2.45 -9.77 10.07
CA GLN A 204 3.33 -9.42 8.95
C GLN A 204 4.53 -10.38 8.87
N ALA A 205 5.23 -10.61 9.99
CA ALA A 205 6.36 -11.55 10.05
C ALA A 205 5.95 -12.97 9.60
N LEU A 206 4.78 -13.45 10.02
CA LEU A 206 4.23 -14.74 9.58
C LEU A 206 3.89 -14.75 8.08
N ARG A 207 3.43 -13.64 7.51
CA ARG A 207 3.21 -13.53 6.05
C ARG A 207 4.52 -13.50 5.28
N ARG A 208 5.58 -12.89 5.84
CA ARG A 208 6.93 -12.86 5.29
C ARG A 208 7.54 -14.26 5.29
N SER A 209 7.47 -14.99 6.41
CA SER A 209 7.93 -16.38 6.48
C SER A 209 7.08 -17.30 5.58
N GLY A 210 5.78 -17.06 5.45
CA GLY A 210 4.89 -17.76 4.50
C GLY A 210 5.16 -17.46 3.00
N ARG A 211 6.22 -16.72 2.67
CA ARG A 211 6.76 -16.60 1.29
C ARG A 211 7.62 -17.78 0.88
N VAL A 212 8.08 -18.57 1.83
CA VAL A 212 8.58 -19.93 1.61
C VAL A 212 7.52 -20.95 1.97
N GLY A 213 7.80 -22.24 1.77
CA GLY A 213 6.84 -23.30 2.09
C GLY A 213 5.69 -23.45 1.07
N ARG A 214 5.68 -22.70 -0.04
CA ARG A 214 4.61 -22.79 -1.05
C ARG A 214 4.78 -23.95 -2.03
N GLU A 215 6.01 -24.15 -2.50
CA GLU A 215 6.35 -25.19 -3.48
C GLU A 215 7.10 -26.37 -2.85
N ARG A 216 7.82 -26.13 -1.75
CA ARG A 216 8.71 -27.08 -1.06
C ARG A 216 9.07 -26.56 0.33
N PRO A 217 9.64 -27.40 1.23
CA PRO A 217 10.14 -26.95 2.52
C PRO A 217 11.15 -25.81 2.38
N GLY A 218 11.08 -24.81 3.27
CA GLY A 218 11.95 -23.64 3.22
C GLY A 218 12.35 -23.11 4.58
N LYS A 219 13.18 -22.07 4.60
CA LYS A 219 13.72 -21.47 5.82
C LYS A 219 13.47 -19.96 5.82
N CYS A 220 13.14 -19.42 6.99
CA CYS A 220 13.01 -18.00 7.24
C CYS A 220 14.03 -17.59 8.29
N PHE A 221 14.94 -16.68 7.93
CA PHE A 221 15.98 -16.13 8.79
C PHE A 221 15.53 -14.75 9.31
N CYS A 222 15.03 -14.72 10.53
CA CYS A 222 14.63 -13.51 11.24
C CYS A 222 15.87 -12.85 11.87
N LEU A 223 16.19 -11.62 11.49
CA LEU A 223 17.38 -10.91 11.96
C LEU A 223 17.17 -10.23 13.33
N TYR A 224 16.37 -10.86 14.17
CA TYR A 224 16.04 -10.41 15.51
C TYR A 224 15.83 -11.62 16.41
N PRO A 225 16.06 -11.51 17.73
CA PRO A 225 15.79 -12.58 18.67
C PRO A 225 14.32 -12.97 18.76
N GLU A 226 14.05 -14.23 19.07
CA GLU A 226 12.69 -14.75 19.26
C GLU A 226 11.93 -13.99 20.36
N ILE A 227 12.62 -13.53 21.40
CA ILE A 227 12.01 -12.69 22.44
C ILE A 227 11.49 -11.34 21.91
N GLU A 228 12.11 -10.79 20.85
CA GLU A 228 11.61 -9.59 20.19
C GLU A 228 10.38 -9.89 19.34
N PHE A 229 10.31 -11.06 18.70
CA PHE A 229 9.09 -11.53 18.02
C PHE A 229 7.89 -11.52 18.96
N GLU A 230 8.06 -12.05 20.17
CA GLU A 230 6.97 -12.15 21.14
C GLU A 230 6.44 -10.80 21.63
N LYS A 231 7.28 -9.76 21.60
CA LYS A 231 6.91 -8.38 21.94
C LYS A 231 6.19 -7.65 20.81
N LEU A 232 6.23 -8.17 19.58
CA LEU A 232 5.54 -7.56 18.44
C LEU A 232 4.03 -7.57 18.66
N ARG A 233 3.34 -6.58 18.09
CA ARG A 233 1.87 -6.55 18.08
C ARG A 233 1.34 -7.69 17.21
N ASP A 234 0.21 -8.29 17.58
CA ASP A 234 -0.36 -9.39 16.80
C ASP A 234 -0.73 -8.98 15.37
N SER A 235 -1.34 -7.79 15.22
CA SER A 235 -1.79 -7.25 13.94
C SER A 235 -1.31 -5.83 13.68
N THR A 236 -1.22 -5.46 12.40
CA THR A 236 -0.91 -4.09 11.98
C THR A 236 -2.02 -3.13 12.41
N ILE A 237 -1.63 -1.94 12.90
CA ILE A 237 -2.58 -0.87 13.25
C ILE A 237 -3.43 -0.51 12.01
N PRO A 238 -4.76 -0.52 12.10
CA PRO A 238 -5.60 -0.23 10.94
C PRO A 238 -5.52 1.21 10.45
N GLU A 239 -5.68 1.38 9.14
CA GLU A 239 -5.41 2.65 8.47
C GLU A 239 -6.32 3.78 8.96
N ILE A 240 -7.58 3.47 9.27
CA ILE A 240 -8.58 4.44 9.75
C ILE A 240 -8.14 5.14 11.05
N THR A 241 -7.31 4.51 11.88
CA THR A 241 -6.81 5.11 13.13
C THR A 241 -5.53 5.93 12.96
N ARG A 242 -4.88 5.86 11.78
CA ARG A 242 -3.57 6.47 11.49
C ARG A 242 -3.53 7.26 10.18
N CYS A 243 -4.67 7.75 9.71
CA CYS A 243 -4.76 8.52 8.48
C CYS A 243 -5.60 9.80 8.66
N ASN A 244 -5.48 10.72 7.70
CA ASN A 244 -6.38 11.87 7.61
C ASN A 244 -7.72 11.41 7.03
N LEU A 245 -8.82 11.76 7.71
CA LEU A 245 -10.16 11.26 7.41
C LEU A 245 -10.99 12.23 6.58
N SER A 246 -10.46 13.38 6.15
CA SER A 246 -11.25 14.42 5.46
C SER A 246 -11.95 13.89 4.21
N ASN A 247 -11.31 13.00 3.45
CA ASN A 247 -11.95 12.37 2.29
C ASN A 247 -13.09 11.42 2.70
N ILE A 248 -12.85 10.58 3.71
CA ILE A 248 -13.85 9.61 4.20
C ILE A 248 -15.06 10.34 4.79
N ILE A 249 -14.83 11.37 5.60
CA ILE A 249 -15.88 12.19 6.21
C ILE A 249 -16.69 12.92 5.14
N LEU A 250 -16.05 13.47 4.10
CA LEU A 250 -16.75 14.10 2.98
C LEU A 250 -17.68 13.11 2.28
N GLN A 251 -17.21 11.89 2.01
CA GLN A 251 -18.01 10.83 1.39
C GLN A 251 -19.15 10.36 2.29
N LEU A 252 -18.90 10.15 3.58
CA LEU A 252 -19.93 9.80 4.56
C LEU A 252 -21.03 10.87 4.66
N LYS A 253 -20.66 12.17 4.64
CA LYS A 253 -21.63 13.28 4.61
C LYS A 253 -22.45 13.28 3.33
N ALA A 254 -21.83 13.02 2.18
CA ALA A 254 -22.55 12.89 0.91
C ALA A 254 -23.53 11.70 0.90
N LEU A 255 -23.26 10.65 1.67
CA LEU A 255 -24.16 9.53 1.91
C LEU A 255 -25.24 9.81 2.98
N GLY A 256 -25.25 11.00 3.59
CA GLY A 256 -26.21 11.38 4.62
C GLY A 256 -25.86 10.93 6.04
N VAL A 257 -24.62 10.49 6.28
CA VAL A 257 -24.14 10.12 7.62
C VAL A 257 -23.64 11.36 8.35
N ASP A 258 -24.34 11.73 9.42
CA ASP A 258 -24.01 12.91 10.24
C ASP A 258 -23.33 12.56 11.57
N ASP A 259 -23.67 11.42 12.18
CA ASP A 259 -23.06 10.97 13.43
C ASP A 259 -21.90 10.01 13.18
N PHE A 260 -20.69 10.57 13.15
CA PHE A 260 -19.46 9.78 12.97
C PHE A 260 -19.02 9.03 14.22
N PHE A 261 -19.50 9.41 15.41
CA PHE A 261 -19.09 8.76 16.66
C PHE A 261 -19.96 7.53 16.97
N GLY A 262 -21.24 7.61 16.59
CA GLY A 262 -22.19 6.51 16.61
C GLY A 262 -22.16 5.62 15.36
N PHE A 263 -21.50 6.04 14.27
CA PHE A 263 -21.35 5.19 13.08
C PHE A 263 -20.64 3.88 13.44
N ASP A 264 -21.18 2.78 12.90
CA ASP A 264 -20.67 1.44 13.11
C ASP A 264 -19.43 1.23 12.24
N PHE A 265 -18.27 1.57 12.80
CA PHE A 265 -16.97 1.22 12.23
C PHE A 265 -16.47 -0.06 12.91
N MET A 266 -15.94 -1.00 12.11
CA MET A 266 -15.22 -2.17 12.63
C MET A 266 -14.11 -1.76 13.59
N GLU A 267 -13.37 -0.71 13.25
CA GLU A 267 -12.48 -0.01 14.18
C GLU A 267 -12.71 1.50 14.12
N LYS A 268 -12.92 2.09 15.30
CA LYS A 268 -13.26 3.51 15.40
C LYS A 268 -12.03 4.41 15.26
N PRO A 269 -12.08 5.47 14.45
CA PRO A 269 -11.03 6.47 14.42
C PRO A 269 -10.93 7.22 15.75
N SER A 270 -9.78 7.86 16.01
CA SER A 270 -9.64 8.73 17.16
C SER A 270 -10.52 9.98 17.01
N ARG A 271 -11.02 10.51 18.14
CA ARG A 271 -11.84 11.73 18.15
C ARG A 271 -11.09 12.91 17.52
N ASP A 272 -9.82 13.06 17.86
CA ASP A 272 -8.96 14.11 17.32
C ASP A 272 -8.84 14.04 15.78
N ALA A 273 -8.75 12.83 15.21
CA ALA A 273 -8.67 12.66 13.76
C ALA A 273 -9.99 13.08 13.07
N VAL A 274 -11.14 12.76 13.67
CA VAL A 274 -12.45 13.15 13.16
C VAL A 274 -12.63 14.67 13.24
N ILE A 275 -12.38 15.27 14.41
CA ILE A 275 -12.49 16.72 14.63
C ILE A 275 -11.57 17.46 13.66
N LYS A 276 -10.30 17.06 13.55
CA LYS A 276 -9.36 17.73 12.65
C LYS A 276 -9.79 17.64 11.19
N SER A 277 -10.36 16.50 10.81
CA SER A 277 -10.84 16.29 9.44
C SER A 277 -12.06 17.14 9.12
N LEU A 278 -12.95 17.36 10.10
CA LEU A 278 -14.09 18.28 9.99
C LEU A 278 -13.65 19.74 9.90
N GLU A 279 -12.69 20.17 10.74
CA GLU A 279 -12.10 21.51 10.66
C GLU A 279 -11.58 21.80 9.25
N ILE A 280 -10.84 20.86 8.65
CA ILE A 280 -10.33 21.00 7.27
C ILE A 280 -11.48 21.16 6.27
N LEU A 281 -12.56 20.39 6.41
CA LEU A 281 -13.70 20.47 5.48
C LEU A 281 -14.50 21.76 5.63
N VAL A 282 -14.63 22.30 6.84
CA VAL A 282 -15.22 23.62 7.08
C VAL A 282 -14.35 24.70 6.45
N LEU A 283 -13.02 24.65 6.62
CA LEU A 283 -12.09 25.60 6.00
C LEU A 283 -12.09 25.56 4.46
N LEU A 284 -12.50 24.44 3.86
CA LEU A 284 -12.65 24.29 2.41
C LEU A 284 -14.05 24.68 1.91
N ASP A 285 -14.93 25.17 2.78
CA ASP A 285 -16.36 25.38 2.55
C ASP A 285 -17.09 24.13 2.04
N ALA A 286 -16.56 22.94 2.32
CA ALA A 286 -17.21 21.67 1.96
C ALA A 286 -18.37 21.37 2.92
N ILE A 287 -18.27 21.87 4.16
CA ILE A 287 -19.28 21.75 5.21
C ILE A 287 -19.66 23.17 5.65
N ALA A 288 -20.97 23.43 5.74
CA ALA A 288 -21.54 24.70 6.23
C ALA A 288 -21.53 24.78 7.77
N GLU A 289 -21.86 25.95 8.33
CA GLU A 289 -21.87 26.20 9.78
C GLU A 289 -22.79 25.25 10.56
N GLU A 290 -23.87 24.75 9.93
CA GLU A 290 -24.78 23.76 10.50
C GLU A 290 -24.22 22.32 10.46
N TYR A 291 -22.93 22.16 10.15
CA TYR A 291 -22.26 20.88 9.95
C TYR A 291 -22.89 20.00 8.86
N LYS A 292 -23.61 20.61 7.91
CA LYS A 292 -24.18 19.94 6.73
C LYS A 292 -23.30 20.09 5.52
N LEU A 293 -23.38 19.13 4.60
CA LEU A 293 -22.67 19.21 3.33
C LEU A 293 -23.13 20.46 2.56
N SER A 294 -22.21 21.33 2.19
CA SER A 294 -22.55 22.60 1.55
C SER A 294 -23.01 22.39 0.10
N ASN A 295 -23.85 23.30 -0.39
CA ASN A 295 -24.35 23.32 -1.76
C ASN A 295 -23.96 24.65 -2.43
N PRO A 296 -23.30 24.66 -3.60
CA PRO A 296 -22.91 23.50 -4.40
C PRO A 296 -21.56 22.88 -4.03
N VAL A 297 -20.71 23.59 -3.28
CA VAL A 297 -19.29 23.26 -3.14
C VAL A 297 -19.05 21.86 -2.58
N GLY A 298 -19.62 21.52 -1.42
CA GLY A 298 -19.44 20.22 -0.78
C GLY A 298 -19.90 19.05 -1.64
N HIS A 299 -21.06 19.21 -2.30
CA HIS A 299 -21.60 18.20 -3.23
C HIS A 299 -20.72 18.02 -4.46
N GLN A 300 -20.20 19.11 -5.04
CA GLN A 300 -19.26 19.04 -6.16
C GLN A 300 -17.96 18.36 -5.74
N MET A 301 -17.42 18.70 -4.57
CA MET A 301 -16.19 18.09 -4.05
C MET A 301 -16.34 16.58 -3.83
N ALA A 302 -17.48 16.13 -3.29
CA ALA A 302 -17.76 14.72 -3.05
C ALA A 302 -17.88 13.88 -4.34
N ARG A 303 -18.27 14.51 -5.46
CA ARG A 303 -18.35 13.84 -6.78
C ARG A 303 -17.00 13.64 -7.46
N LEU A 304 -15.96 14.35 -7.02
CA LEU A 304 -14.63 14.24 -7.58
C LEU A 304 -13.84 13.14 -6.85
N PRO A 305 -13.17 12.19 -7.55
CA PRO A 305 -12.36 11.14 -6.94
C PRO A 305 -10.99 11.68 -6.50
N LEU A 306 -10.99 12.79 -5.77
CA LEU A 306 -9.80 13.56 -5.39
C LEU A 306 -9.83 13.89 -3.91
N LYS A 307 -8.66 14.20 -3.35
CA LYS A 307 -8.57 14.73 -1.98
C LYS A 307 -9.35 16.05 -1.90
N PRO A 308 -10.02 16.37 -0.78
CA PRO A 308 -10.83 17.58 -0.64
C PRO A 308 -10.12 18.87 -1.08
N ILE A 309 -8.84 19.03 -0.75
CA ILE A 309 -8.06 20.21 -1.13
C ILE A 309 -7.87 20.34 -2.64
N HIS A 310 -7.64 19.23 -3.35
CA HIS A 310 -7.52 19.21 -4.81
C HIS A 310 -8.88 19.45 -5.47
N SER A 311 -9.95 18.86 -4.92
CA SER A 311 -11.32 19.08 -5.39
C SER A 311 -11.70 20.57 -5.30
N LYS A 312 -11.43 21.22 -4.16
CA LYS A 312 -11.67 22.66 -3.98
C LYS A 312 -10.84 23.52 -4.94
N ALA A 313 -9.57 23.18 -5.13
CA ALA A 313 -8.70 23.90 -6.06
C ALA A 313 -9.23 23.87 -7.50
N LEU A 314 -9.75 22.73 -7.97
CA LEU A 314 -10.37 22.63 -9.30
C LEU A 314 -11.65 23.44 -9.43
N ILE A 315 -12.52 23.40 -8.41
CA ILE A 315 -13.76 24.19 -8.38
C ILE A 315 -13.44 25.69 -8.46
N LEU A 316 -12.47 26.16 -7.66
CA LEU A 316 -12.02 27.56 -7.70
C LEU A 316 -11.34 27.91 -9.03
N ALA A 317 -10.50 27.04 -9.58
CA ALA A 317 -9.82 27.30 -10.84
C ALA A 317 -10.79 27.50 -12.02
N SER A 318 -11.96 26.85 -11.98
CA SER A 318 -13.05 27.13 -12.91
C SER A 318 -13.61 28.55 -12.80
N GLN A 319 -13.64 29.13 -11.59
CA GLN A 319 -14.11 30.50 -11.34
C GLN A 319 -13.05 31.55 -11.72
N PHE A 320 -11.76 31.21 -11.58
CA PHE A 320 -10.63 32.07 -11.96
C PHE A 320 -10.17 31.90 -13.42
N ASN A 321 -10.90 31.15 -14.25
CA ASN A 321 -10.56 30.87 -15.65
C ASN A 321 -9.16 30.24 -15.86
N CYS A 322 -8.71 29.39 -14.93
CA CYS A 322 -7.42 28.70 -15.00
C CYS A 322 -7.54 27.17 -14.84
N LEU A 323 -8.72 26.62 -15.14
CA LEU A 323 -9.05 25.21 -14.93
C LEU A 323 -8.07 24.25 -15.63
N GLU A 324 -7.72 24.50 -16.89
CA GLU A 324 -6.82 23.63 -17.68
C GLU A 324 -5.46 23.45 -16.98
N LYS A 325 -4.84 24.54 -16.55
CA LYS A 325 -3.55 24.52 -15.84
C LYS A 325 -3.68 23.79 -14.51
N MET A 326 -4.75 24.07 -13.76
CA MET A 326 -4.98 23.42 -12.46
C MET A 326 -5.25 21.92 -12.62
N LEU A 327 -5.95 21.49 -13.67
CA LEU A 327 -6.16 20.07 -13.98
C LEU A 327 -4.83 19.35 -14.19
N VAL A 328 -3.92 19.94 -14.99
CA VAL A 328 -2.57 19.40 -15.20
C VAL A 328 -1.82 19.31 -13.87
N THR A 329 -1.82 20.38 -13.06
CA THR A 329 -1.15 20.37 -11.75
C THR A 329 -1.71 19.31 -10.80
N VAL A 330 -3.04 19.22 -10.69
CA VAL A 330 -3.69 18.24 -9.82
C VAL A 330 -3.47 16.81 -10.31
N ALA A 331 -3.46 16.57 -11.62
CA ALA A 331 -3.12 15.27 -12.19
C ALA A 331 -1.70 14.84 -11.81
N MET A 332 -0.72 15.74 -11.94
CA MET A 332 0.67 15.50 -11.57
C MET A 332 0.86 15.26 -10.06
N LEU A 333 0.11 15.95 -9.21
CA LEU A 333 0.13 15.75 -7.74
C LEU A 333 -0.63 14.51 -7.27
N SER A 334 -1.42 13.88 -8.14
CA SER A 334 -2.23 12.70 -7.81
C SER A 334 -1.49 11.39 -8.09
N VAL A 335 -0.37 11.44 -8.81
CA VAL A 335 0.51 10.29 -9.06
C VAL A 335 1.73 10.31 -8.13
N GLU A 336 2.47 9.19 -8.07
CA GLU A 336 3.80 9.19 -7.45
C GLU A 336 4.76 10.09 -8.26
N SER A 337 5.88 10.48 -7.65
CA SER A 337 6.87 11.31 -8.33
C SER A 337 7.24 10.73 -9.69
N ILE A 338 7.02 11.51 -10.75
CA ILE A 338 7.42 11.15 -12.11
C ILE A 338 8.93 11.23 -12.33
N PHE A 339 9.64 11.87 -11.40
CA PHE A 339 11.09 11.94 -11.42
C PHE A 339 11.64 10.63 -10.89
N TYR A 340 12.16 9.80 -11.79
CA TYR A 340 13.02 8.68 -11.47
C TYR A 340 14.47 9.15 -11.62
N ALA A 341 15.19 9.21 -10.50
CA ALA A 341 16.61 9.54 -10.47
C ALA A 341 17.40 8.27 -10.11
N PRO A 342 17.98 7.57 -11.09
CA PRO A 342 18.93 6.49 -10.80
C PRO A 342 20.11 7.06 -10.05
N HIS A 343 20.55 6.40 -8.97
CA HIS A 343 21.67 6.85 -8.14
C HIS A 343 22.95 7.13 -8.95
N GLU A 344 23.17 6.40 -10.05
CA GLU A 344 24.31 6.56 -10.97
C GLU A 344 24.31 7.88 -11.77
N LYS A 345 23.18 8.61 -11.83
CA LYS A 345 23.01 9.84 -12.59
C LYS A 345 22.70 11.07 -11.74
N LEU A 346 22.85 10.98 -10.42
CA LEU A 346 22.60 12.11 -9.51
C LEU A 346 23.50 13.31 -9.84
N GLU A 347 24.73 13.08 -10.31
CA GLU A 347 25.66 14.14 -10.71
C GLU A 347 25.17 14.95 -11.93
N GLU A 348 24.38 14.37 -12.84
CA GLU A 348 23.81 15.08 -14.00
C GLU A 348 22.66 16.01 -13.59
N ILE A 349 22.05 15.79 -12.42
CA ILE A 349 20.87 16.53 -11.93
C ILE A 349 21.27 17.83 -11.20
N CYS A 350 22.44 17.86 -10.55
CA CYS A 350 22.91 19.01 -9.77
C CYS A 350 23.54 20.14 -10.60
N ILE A 351 23.52 20.09 -11.94
CA ILE A 351 24.21 21.07 -12.81
C ILE A 351 23.32 22.27 -13.17
N HIS A 352 22.05 22.29 -12.74
CA HIS A 352 21.13 23.39 -13.02
C HIS A 352 20.42 23.88 -11.76
N ASP A 353 21.16 24.49 -10.84
CA ASP A 353 20.65 25.46 -9.87
C ASP A 353 21.44 26.78 -9.96
#